data_AF-A0A071MU49-F1
#
_entry.id   AF-A0A071MU49-F1
#
_cell.length_a   1.000
_cell.length_b   1.000
_cell.length_c   1.000
_cell.angle_alpha   90.00
_cell.angle_beta   90.00
_cell.angle_gamma   90.00
#
_symmetry.space_group_name_H-M   'P 1'
#
loop_
_entity.id
_entity.type
_entity.pdbx_description
1 polymer ?
#
loop_
_entity_poly.entity_id
_entity_poly.type
_entity_poly.pdbx_seq_one_letter_code
_entity_poly.pdbx_strand_id
1 'polypeptide(L)'
;MSPNSPAPDALVERHARAGRSLVAILHAIQDDAGYVPSGCVAPLAKALNLSRAEVHGVLTYYHHFRTAPPARVTIQMCRAEACRSMGGETLAAHAEARTGCRFDAAHGDAAAARAPDAVALESVYCLGLCAQSPSLTVNGVLHAKVTPEKFDALLADAVAHSQEAA
;
A
#
# COMPACT_ATOMS: atom_id res chain seq x y z
N MET A 1 10.45 -14.66 8.85
CA MET A 1 10.57 -14.58 7.37
C MET A 1 9.40 -15.36 6.80
N SER A 2 8.51 -14.72 6.02
CA SER A 2 7.42 -15.46 5.38
C SER A 2 8.03 -16.39 4.33
N PRO A 3 7.65 -17.67 4.28
CA PRO A 3 8.40 -18.72 3.57
C PRO A 3 8.32 -18.68 2.03
N ASN A 4 7.77 -17.62 1.41
CA ASN A 4 7.49 -17.60 -0.03
C ASN A 4 7.89 -16.31 -0.77
N SER A 5 8.65 -15.40 -0.15
CA SER A 5 9.14 -14.21 -0.88
C SER A 5 10.39 -14.59 -1.69
N PRO A 6 10.42 -14.33 -3.02
CA PRO A 6 11.59 -14.64 -3.85
C PRO A 6 12.84 -13.93 -3.32
N ALA A 7 14.00 -14.55 -3.52
CA ALA A 7 15.27 -13.98 -3.11
C ALA A 7 15.44 -12.58 -3.73
N PRO A 8 15.91 -11.56 -2.97
CA PRO A 8 16.04 -10.19 -3.46
C PRO A 8 16.81 -10.07 -4.78
N ASP A 9 17.87 -10.85 -4.95
CA ASP A 9 18.66 -10.85 -6.19
C ASP A 9 17.84 -11.30 -7.40
N ALA A 10 16.99 -12.31 -7.25
CA ALA A 10 16.14 -12.82 -8.32
C ALA A 10 15.07 -11.80 -8.76
N LEU A 11 14.56 -10.99 -7.83
CA LEU A 11 13.65 -9.88 -8.14
C LEU A 11 14.36 -8.81 -8.97
N VAL A 12 15.59 -8.45 -8.59
CA VAL A 12 16.38 -7.46 -9.32
C VAL A 12 16.74 -7.98 -10.72
N GLU A 13 17.24 -9.20 -10.85
CA GLU A 13 17.59 -9.78 -12.16
C GLU A 13 16.39 -9.84 -13.11
N ARG A 14 15.20 -10.15 -12.60
CA ARG A 14 13.98 -10.24 -13.42
C ARG A 14 13.55 -8.89 -13.99
N HIS A 15 13.67 -7.83 -13.18
CA HIS A 15 13.03 -6.53 -13.43
C HIS A 15 14.00 -5.43 -13.87
N ALA A 16 15.29 -5.51 -13.49
CA ALA A 16 16.33 -4.53 -13.86
C ALA A 16 16.83 -4.74 -15.30
N ARG A 17 15.95 -4.44 -16.26
CA ARG A 17 16.25 -4.51 -17.70
C ARG A 17 16.78 -3.18 -18.23
N ALA A 18 17.60 -3.25 -19.29
CA ALA A 18 18.15 -2.08 -19.95
C ALA A 18 17.05 -1.07 -20.36
N GLY A 19 17.29 0.21 -20.09
CA GLY A 19 16.38 1.31 -20.41
C GLY A 19 15.24 1.56 -19.40
N ARG A 20 15.12 0.75 -18.33
CA ARG A 20 14.16 1.02 -17.26
C ARG A 20 14.74 1.97 -16.21
N SER A 21 13.94 2.94 -15.75
CA SER A 21 14.30 3.80 -14.63
C SER A 21 14.21 3.03 -13.31
N LEU A 22 14.93 3.51 -12.28
CA LEU A 22 14.84 2.94 -10.93
C LEU A 22 13.38 2.86 -10.42
N VAL A 23 12.59 3.93 -10.62
CA VAL A 23 11.18 3.98 -10.21
C VAL A 23 10.36 2.88 -10.90
N ALA A 24 10.55 2.67 -12.21
CA ALA A 24 9.84 1.62 -12.94
C ALA A 24 10.23 0.20 -12.47
N ILE A 25 11.49 0.01 -12.07
CA ILE A 25 11.95 -1.28 -11.52
C ILE A 25 11.37 -1.51 -10.13
N LEU A 26 11.34 -0.47 -9.28
CA LEU A 26 10.74 -0.55 -7.95
C LEU A 26 9.23 -0.87 -8.00
N HIS A 27 8.50 -0.29 -8.95
CA HIS A 27 7.09 -0.67 -9.19
C HIS A 27 6.97 -2.16 -9.55
N ALA A 28 7.75 -2.64 -10.52
CA ALA A 28 7.69 -4.05 -10.93
C ALA A 28 8.07 -5.03 -9.80
N ILE A 29 9.05 -4.67 -8.95
CA ILE A 29 9.40 -5.45 -7.76
C ILE A 29 8.24 -5.47 -6.76
N GLN A 30 7.63 -4.31 -6.49
CA GLN A 30 6.50 -4.22 -5.56
C GLN A 30 5.25 -4.93 -6.08
N ASP A 31 4.98 -4.90 -7.39
CA ASP A 31 3.85 -5.62 -7.98
C ASP A 31 4.04 -7.14 -7.89
N ASP A 32 5.28 -7.63 -7.99
CA ASP A 32 5.63 -9.06 -7.91
C ASP A 32 5.67 -9.57 -6.45
N ALA A 33 6.28 -8.81 -5.54
CA ALA A 33 6.51 -9.23 -4.15
C ALA A 33 5.54 -8.61 -3.12
N GLY A 34 4.70 -7.66 -3.52
CA GLY A 34 3.81 -6.88 -2.66
C GLY A 34 4.49 -5.73 -1.89
N TYR A 35 5.82 -5.69 -1.88
CA TYR A 35 6.67 -4.67 -1.25
C TYR A 35 8.09 -4.75 -1.86
N VAL A 36 8.96 -3.81 -1.51
CA VAL A 36 10.38 -3.80 -1.92
C VAL A 36 11.25 -4.29 -0.75
N PRO A 37 11.81 -5.51 -0.81
CA PRO A 37 12.72 -6.00 0.23
C PRO A 37 13.97 -5.13 0.33
N SER A 38 14.42 -4.83 1.56
CA SER A 38 15.66 -4.08 1.81
C SER A 38 16.90 -4.71 1.16
N GLY A 39 16.90 -6.04 0.99
CA GLY A 39 17.93 -6.78 0.25
C GLY A 39 18.06 -6.38 -1.22
N CYS A 40 17.05 -5.75 -1.84
CA CYS A 40 17.11 -5.30 -3.24
C CYS A 40 17.97 -4.04 -3.43
N VAL A 41 18.25 -3.28 -2.36
CA VAL A 41 18.94 -1.98 -2.48
C VAL A 41 20.36 -2.13 -3.03
N ALA A 42 21.16 -3.06 -2.51
CA ALA A 42 22.54 -3.24 -2.96
C ALA A 42 22.63 -3.82 -4.39
N PRO A 43 21.84 -4.83 -4.79
CA PRO A 43 21.80 -5.31 -6.16
C PRO A 43 21.30 -4.27 -7.15
N LEU A 44 20.27 -3.47 -6.82
CA LEU A 44 19.79 -2.38 -7.67
C LEU A 44 20.85 -1.29 -7.88
N ALA A 45 21.55 -0.91 -6.80
CA ALA A 45 22.64 0.06 -6.87
C ALA A 45 23.73 -0.42 -7.85
N LYS A 46 24.10 -1.70 -7.78
CA LYS A 46 25.07 -2.31 -8.70
C LYS A 46 24.55 -2.37 -10.14
N ALA A 47 23.31 -2.80 -10.35
CA ALA A 47 22.72 -2.99 -11.68
C ALA A 47 22.54 -1.67 -12.45
N LEU A 48 22.26 -0.58 -11.74
CA LEU A 48 21.99 0.73 -12.33
C LEU A 48 23.17 1.70 -12.24
N ASN A 49 24.32 1.25 -11.70
CA ASN A 49 25.48 2.11 -11.44
C ASN A 49 25.13 3.35 -10.60
N LEU A 50 24.38 3.14 -9.51
CA LEU A 50 23.96 4.14 -8.53
C LEU A 50 24.57 3.83 -7.16
N SER A 51 24.60 4.81 -6.26
CA SER A 51 24.90 4.56 -4.86
C SER A 51 23.71 3.91 -4.14
N ARG A 52 24.00 3.15 -3.09
CA ARG A 52 22.95 2.62 -2.19
C ARG A 52 22.10 3.73 -1.57
N ALA A 53 22.71 4.89 -1.32
CA ALA A 53 22.03 6.05 -0.76
C ALA A 53 21.00 6.65 -1.73
N GLU A 54 21.32 6.72 -3.03
CA GLU A 54 20.37 7.16 -4.06
C GLU A 54 19.19 6.20 -4.17
N VAL A 55 19.45 4.89 -4.21
CA VAL A 55 18.39 3.88 -4.27
C VAL A 55 17.48 3.96 -3.05
N HIS A 56 18.08 4.01 -1.85
CA HIS A 56 17.33 4.18 -0.61
C HIS A 56 16.57 5.50 -0.57
N GLY A 57 17.19 6.60 -1.03
CA GLY A 57 16.58 7.92 -1.09
C GLY A 57 15.30 7.90 -1.94
N VAL A 58 15.36 7.35 -3.15
CA VAL A 58 14.18 7.18 -4.01
C VAL A 58 13.12 6.29 -3.36
N LEU A 59 13.53 5.16 -2.77
CA LEU A 59 12.64 4.22 -2.10
C LEU A 59 11.87 4.89 -0.95
N THR A 60 12.51 5.74 -0.16
CA THR A 60 11.87 6.45 0.96
C THR A 60 11.16 7.74 0.57
N TYR A 61 11.49 8.32 -0.60
CA TYR A 61 10.90 9.57 -1.06
C TYR A 61 9.45 9.38 -1.53
N TYR A 62 9.18 8.29 -2.26
CA TYR A 62 7.83 7.98 -2.74
C TYR A 62 7.06 7.16 -1.70
N HIS A 63 6.03 7.76 -1.10
CA HIS A 63 5.12 7.08 -0.15
C HIS A 63 4.48 5.80 -0.72
N HIS A 64 4.40 5.69 -2.04
CA HIS A 64 3.86 4.50 -2.69
C HIS A 64 4.69 3.23 -2.43
N PHE A 65 6.02 3.35 -2.26
CA PHE A 65 6.86 2.17 -2.07
C PHE A 65 6.87 1.72 -0.62
N ARG A 66 6.64 0.42 -0.44
CA ARG A 66 6.58 -0.26 0.86
C ARG A 66 7.88 -1.02 1.07
N THR A 67 8.46 -0.92 2.27
CA THR A 67 9.69 -1.64 2.65
C THR A 67 9.41 -2.87 3.51
N ALA A 68 8.15 -3.09 3.88
CA ALA A 68 7.65 -4.23 4.62
C ALA A 68 6.40 -4.80 3.92
N PRO A 69 6.10 -6.10 4.13
CA PRO A 69 4.88 -6.70 3.61
C PRO A 69 3.64 -5.92 4.05
N PRO A 70 2.68 -5.66 3.13
CA PRO A 70 1.45 -4.97 3.48
C PRO A 70 0.54 -5.85 4.34
N ALA A 71 -0.42 -5.22 5.02
CA ALA A 71 -1.52 -5.93 5.65
C ALA A 71 -2.39 -6.64 4.58
N ARG A 72 -3.10 -7.70 4.98
CA ARG A 72 -3.96 -8.47 4.05
C ARG A 72 -5.07 -7.62 3.44
N VAL A 73 -5.63 -6.71 4.22
CA VAL A 73 -6.59 -5.71 3.76
C VAL A 73 -5.98 -4.33 3.94
N THR A 74 -5.69 -3.66 2.83
CA THR A 74 -5.26 -2.26 2.84
C THR A 74 -6.37 -1.38 2.31
N ILE A 75 -6.80 -0.41 3.11
CA ILE A 75 -7.79 0.58 2.72
C ILE A 75 -7.09 1.93 2.60
N GLN A 76 -7.09 2.51 1.40
CA GLN A 76 -6.55 3.84 1.17
C GLN A 76 -7.68 4.83 0.94
N MET A 77 -7.87 5.76 1.86
CA MET A 77 -9.00 6.69 1.81
C MET A 77 -8.59 8.06 1.30
N CYS A 78 -9.37 8.62 0.37
CA CYS A 78 -9.13 9.97 -0.11
C CYS A 78 -9.36 11.01 1.00
N ARG A 79 -8.29 11.74 1.34
CA ARG A 79 -8.31 12.85 2.31
C ARG A 79 -8.20 14.23 1.64
N ALA A 80 -8.30 14.31 0.31
CA ALA A 80 -8.32 15.57 -0.43
C ALA A 80 -9.66 16.31 -0.30
N GLU A 81 -9.66 17.60 -0.66
CA GLU A 81 -10.69 18.59 -0.34
C GLU A 81 -12.08 18.22 -0.85
N ALA A 82 -12.19 17.63 -2.05
CA ALA A 82 -13.48 17.21 -2.62
C ALA A 82 -14.13 16.06 -1.82
N CYS A 83 -13.32 15.16 -1.25
CA CYS A 83 -13.85 14.11 -0.37
C CYS A 83 -14.16 14.66 1.02
N ARG A 84 -13.33 15.60 1.53
CA ARG A 84 -13.59 16.27 2.81
C ARG A 84 -14.90 17.07 2.79
N SER A 85 -15.20 17.79 1.71
CA SER A 85 -16.46 18.54 1.56
C SER A 85 -17.71 17.65 1.52
N MET A 86 -17.54 16.37 1.16
CA MET A 86 -18.62 15.37 1.11
C MET A 86 -18.63 14.43 2.31
N GLY A 87 -18.10 14.85 3.47
CA GLY A 87 -18.14 14.06 4.71
C GLY A 87 -16.99 13.07 4.88
N GLY A 88 -15.88 13.24 4.17
CA GLY A 88 -14.71 12.35 4.24
C GLY A 88 -14.12 12.23 5.66
N GLU A 89 -14.16 13.29 6.48
CA GLU A 89 -13.66 13.19 7.86
C GLU A 89 -14.54 12.30 8.75
N THR A 90 -15.87 12.37 8.57
CA THR A 90 -16.81 11.50 9.29
C THR A 90 -16.61 10.04 8.89
N LEU A 91 -16.42 9.78 7.59
CA LEU A 91 -16.14 8.44 7.11
C LEU A 91 -14.77 7.91 7.58
N ALA A 92 -13.75 8.77 7.67
CA ALA A 92 -12.46 8.39 8.22
C ALA A 92 -12.56 8.00 9.70
N ALA A 93 -13.27 8.80 10.52
CA ALA A 93 -13.50 8.48 11.93
C ALA A 93 -14.29 7.16 12.10
N HIS A 94 -15.29 6.92 11.24
CA HIS A 94 -16.01 5.65 11.20
C HIS A 94 -15.08 4.47 10.89
N ALA A 95 -14.21 4.61 9.89
CA ALA A 95 -13.25 3.59 9.52
C ALA A 95 -12.30 3.24 10.68
N GLU A 96 -11.75 4.24 11.37
CA GLU A 96 -10.88 4.03 12.54
C GLU A 96 -11.61 3.34 13.70
N ALA A 97 -12.88 3.70 13.94
CA ALA A 97 -13.69 3.05 14.98
C ALA A 97 -14.00 1.59 14.64
N ARG A 98 -14.22 1.28 13.35
CA ARG A 98 -14.55 -0.07 12.87
C ARG A 98 -13.37 -1.01 12.81
N THR A 99 -12.19 -0.52 12.43
CA THR A 99 -10.99 -1.35 12.30
C THR A 99 -10.13 -1.36 13.55
N GLY A 100 -10.29 -0.37 14.43
CA GLY A 100 -9.38 -0.13 15.57
C GLY A 100 -8.02 0.45 15.15
N CYS A 101 -7.78 0.65 13.85
CA CYS A 101 -6.56 1.25 13.32
C CYS A 101 -6.65 2.78 13.31
N ARG A 102 -5.54 3.43 12.95
CA ARG A 102 -5.46 4.87 12.74
C ARG A 102 -4.86 5.16 11.37
N PHE A 103 -5.39 6.17 10.70
CA PHE A 103 -4.74 6.69 9.49
C PHE A 103 -3.37 7.27 9.86
N ASP A 104 -2.39 7.01 9.00
CA ASP A 104 -1.04 7.61 9.08
C ASP A 104 -0.32 7.36 10.42
N ALA A 105 -0.73 6.33 11.17
CA ALA A 105 0.07 5.81 12.27
C ALA A 105 1.45 5.43 11.71
N ALA A 106 2.51 5.81 12.43
CA ALA A 106 3.87 5.58 11.98
C ALA A 106 4.04 4.13 11.51
N HIS A 107 4.86 3.93 10.47
CA HIS A 107 5.22 2.62 9.86
C HIS A 107 5.93 1.65 10.85
N GLY A 108 5.72 1.78 12.16
CA GLY A 108 6.28 1.00 13.27
C GLY A 108 5.33 -0.01 13.92
N ASP A 109 4.00 0.06 13.70
CA ASP A 109 3.06 -0.99 14.17
C ASP A 109 2.93 -2.14 13.15
N ALA A 110 4.01 -2.41 12.41
CA ALA A 110 4.13 -3.54 11.49
C ALA A 110 3.94 -4.92 12.18
N ALA A 111 3.93 -4.96 13.51
CA ALA A 111 3.58 -6.15 14.29
C ALA A 111 2.07 -6.48 14.21
N ALA A 112 1.20 -5.47 14.16
CA ALA A 112 -0.25 -5.64 13.99
C ALA A 112 -0.61 -5.97 12.52
N ALA A 113 0.17 -5.45 11.56
CA ALA A 113 -0.02 -5.71 10.12
C ALA A 113 0.25 -7.18 9.69
N ARG A 114 0.81 -8.01 10.57
CA ARG A 114 1.17 -9.42 10.31
C ARG A 114 0.13 -10.44 10.79
N ALA A 115 -0.95 -10.00 11.44
CA ALA A 115 -2.04 -10.89 11.82
C ALA A 115 -2.82 -11.36 10.58
N PRO A 116 -3.38 -12.58 10.58
CA PRO A 116 -4.15 -13.12 9.45
C PRO A 116 -5.45 -12.33 9.15
N ASP A 117 -5.84 -11.41 10.01
CA ASP A 117 -6.96 -10.49 9.93
C ASP A 117 -6.52 -9.02 9.90
N ALA A 118 -5.23 -8.77 9.66
CA ALA A 118 -4.67 -7.42 9.71
C ALA A 118 -5.28 -6.50 8.64
N VAL A 119 -5.84 -5.38 9.11
CA VAL A 119 -6.32 -4.26 8.30
C VAL A 119 -5.34 -3.09 8.45
N ALA A 120 -5.04 -2.40 7.35
CA ALA A 120 -4.29 -1.15 7.35
C ALA A 120 -5.15 -0.01 6.79
N LEU A 121 -5.09 1.15 7.45
CA LEU A 121 -5.72 2.39 6.99
C LEU A 121 -4.63 3.37 6.55
N GLU A 122 -4.68 3.80 5.29
CA GLU A 122 -3.72 4.73 4.70
C GLU A 122 -4.44 5.95 4.12
N SER A 123 -3.83 7.13 4.24
CA SER A 123 -4.34 8.32 3.57
C SER A 123 -3.84 8.39 2.13
N VAL A 124 -4.72 8.76 1.19
CA VAL A 124 -4.35 9.11 -0.19
C VAL A 124 -4.89 10.50 -0.53
N TYR A 125 -4.12 11.27 -1.30
CA TYR A 125 -4.50 12.63 -1.69
C TYR A 125 -4.99 12.65 -3.12
N CYS A 126 -6.31 12.47 -3.25
CA CYS A 126 -7.06 12.38 -4.50
C CYS A 126 -6.87 11.06 -5.28
N LEU A 127 -8.00 10.45 -5.63
CA LEU A 127 -8.07 9.24 -6.48
C LEU A 127 -8.67 9.53 -7.86
N GLY A 128 -8.79 10.81 -8.25
CA GLY A 128 -9.43 11.22 -9.51
C GLY A 128 -10.95 11.05 -9.54
N LEU A 129 -11.58 10.71 -8.41
CA LEU A 129 -13.02 10.47 -8.28
C LEU A 129 -13.76 11.63 -7.62
N CYS A 130 -13.29 12.87 -7.79
CA CYS A 130 -13.79 14.05 -7.08
C CYS A 130 -15.31 14.24 -7.22
N ALA A 131 -15.87 14.01 -8.42
CA ALA A 131 -17.29 14.11 -8.70
C ALA A 131 -18.14 12.96 -8.10
N GLN A 132 -17.50 11.92 -7.58
CA GLN A 132 -18.12 10.74 -6.96
C GLN A 132 -17.60 10.54 -5.53
N SER A 133 -17.23 11.63 -4.85
CA SER A 133 -16.78 11.62 -3.45
C SER A 133 -17.87 11.13 -2.47
N PRO A 134 -17.51 10.61 -1.29
CA PRO A 134 -16.16 10.19 -0.87
C PRO A 134 -15.67 8.93 -1.61
N SER A 135 -14.36 8.81 -1.80
CA SER A 135 -13.73 7.67 -2.50
C SER A 135 -12.60 7.04 -1.70
N LEU A 136 -12.40 5.74 -1.86
CA LEU A 136 -11.29 4.97 -1.28
C LEU A 136 -10.88 3.82 -2.22
N THR A 137 -9.75 3.19 -1.92
CA THR A 137 -9.40 1.88 -2.47
C THR A 137 -9.45 0.81 -1.39
N VAL A 138 -9.81 -0.41 -1.77
CA VAL A 138 -9.63 -1.62 -0.96
C VAL A 138 -8.75 -2.57 -1.76
N ASN A 139 -7.55 -2.87 -1.27
CA ASN A 139 -6.55 -3.69 -1.98
C ASN A 139 -6.32 -3.23 -3.44
N GLY A 140 -6.32 -1.92 -3.67
CA GLY A 140 -6.13 -1.31 -5.00
C GLY A 140 -7.39 -1.20 -5.85
N VAL A 141 -8.52 -1.78 -5.45
CA VAL A 141 -9.81 -1.65 -6.16
C VAL A 141 -10.49 -0.34 -5.75
N LEU A 142 -10.87 0.49 -6.73
CA LEU A 142 -11.50 1.78 -6.50
C LEU A 142 -12.98 1.66 -6.12
N HIS A 143 -13.38 2.43 -5.10
CA HIS A 143 -14.76 2.58 -4.67
C HIS A 143 -15.12 4.06 -4.53
N ALA A 144 -16.28 4.42 -5.06
CA ALA A 144 -16.81 5.79 -5.06
C ALA A 144 -18.15 5.88 -4.31
N LYS A 145 -18.57 7.09 -3.96
CA LYS A 145 -19.79 7.41 -3.19
C LYS A 145 -19.90 6.52 -1.95
N VAL A 146 -18.82 6.46 -1.18
CA VAL A 146 -18.74 5.57 -0.02
C VAL A 146 -19.44 6.21 1.17
N THR A 147 -20.46 5.51 1.68
CA THR A 147 -21.13 5.80 2.96
C THR A 147 -20.57 4.89 4.06
N PRO A 148 -20.82 5.17 5.35
CA PRO A 148 -20.44 4.27 6.44
C PRO A 148 -20.94 2.83 6.25
N GLU A 149 -22.17 2.65 5.79
CA GLU A 149 -22.78 1.33 5.56
C GLU A 149 -22.08 0.61 4.40
N LYS A 150 -21.77 1.34 3.32
CA LYS A 150 -21.02 0.80 2.19
C LYS A 150 -19.60 0.44 2.60
N PHE A 151 -18.95 1.25 3.44
CA PHE A 151 -17.64 0.96 3.99
C PHE A 151 -17.66 -0.35 4.79
N ASP A 152 -18.65 -0.54 5.66
CA ASP A 152 -18.77 -1.76 6.47
C ASP A 152 -18.94 -3.02 5.62
N ALA A 153 -19.73 -2.93 4.54
CA ALA A 153 -19.90 -4.01 3.58
C ALA A 153 -18.58 -4.33 2.85
N LEU A 154 -17.86 -3.31 2.38
CA LEU A 154 -16.57 -3.47 1.71
C LEU A 154 -15.50 -4.08 2.63
N LEU A 155 -15.48 -3.66 3.90
CA LEU A 155 -14.56 -4.21 4.90
C LEU A 155 -14.85 -5.69 5.18
N ALA A 156 -16.12 -6.05 5.40
CA ALA A 156 -16.52 -7.43 5.64
C ALA A 156 -16.18 -8.34 4.46
N ASP A 157 -16.46 -7.87 3.24
CA ASP A 157 -16.15 -8.59 2.00
C ASP A 157 -14.64 -8.81 1.83
N ALA A 158 -13.83 -7.78 2.05
CA ALA A 158 -12.38 -7.88 1.94
C ALA A 158 -11.76 -8.82 2.98
N VAL A 159 -12.27 -8.81 4.22
CA VAL A 159 -11.80 -9.72 5.28
C VAL A 159 -12.17 -11.17 4.94
N ALA A 160 -13.39 -11.43 4.46
CA ALA A 160 -13.81 -12.78 4.06
C ALA A 160 -12.92 -13.36 2.94
N HIS A 161 -12.69 -12.59 1.87
CA HIS A 161 -11.81 -13.02 0.77
C HIS A 161 -10.35 -13.21 1.21
N SER A 162 -9.89 -12.45 2.21
CA SER A 162 -8.52 -12.59 2.73
C SER A 162 -8.27 -13.88 3.52
N GLN A 163 -9.33 -14.51 4.03
CA GLN A 163 -9.31 -15.77 4.77
C GLN A 163 -9.35 -16.99 3.83
N GLU A 164 -10.00 -16.89 2.67
CA GLU A 164 -10.05 -17.97 1.66
C GLU A 164 -8.75 -18.11 0.87
N ALA A 165 -7.97 -17.02 0.74
CA ALA A 165 -6.68 -17.00 0.05
C ALA A 165 -5.48 -17.37 0.96
N ALA A 166 -5.73 -17.74 2.22
CA ALA A 166 -4.73 -18.13 3.22
C ALA A 166 -4.50 -19.66 3.24
#